data_AF-A0A2V5MKI0-F1
#
_entry.id   AF-A0A2V5MKI0-F1
#
_cell.length_a   1.000
_cell.length_b   1.000
_cell.length_c   1.000
_cell.angle_alpha   90.00
_cell.angle_beta   90.00
_cell.angle_gamma   90.00
#
_symmetry.space_group_name_H-M   'P 1'
#
loop_
_entity.id
_entity.type
_entity.pdbx_description
1 polymer ?
#
loop_
_entity_poly.entity_id
_entity_poly.type
_entity_poly.pdbx_seq_one_letter_code
_entity_poly.pdbx_strand_id
1 'polypeptide(L)'
;MKINHRQFFLLATLATLSACAPLAKVGETKPGLGPPPATIPELRRSEQAIADGRQLEQSDPRRAIGFYLSGVETATRELWRDAKDRLAVRDYNFALSRVFAVIRDARLDPWTHPLRVPAPGGGEYVLTHHPHANRLWKPQEFDLIPADELDVRGKFVLPRNTRQGAGASLVAVQAEQSPETRQRFLAARIYFAVTAVAHFSERRCEIEFMDPLAVETTNVSGRRLPSAADFTAPLALGLSRERPERIGLRAMLNPEKFAEKARLTRLQPYDPGKIPVLFIHGLQSTPATWAPMVNELWADPVVRRNYQLWVFSYPSGYPVPYSALLLRRELDALNKVFPGHRPIVLVGHSMGGIISRLMITDTGG
;
A
#
# COMPACT_ATOMS: atom_id res chain seq x y z
N MET A 1 33.47 43.42 -23.70
CA MET A 1 33.18 42.55 -22.54
C MET A 1 32.99 41.13 -23.05
N LYS A 2 34.01 40.27 -22.98
CA LYS A 2 33.97 38.91 -23.53
C LYS A 2 33.25 37.99 -22.53
N ILE A 3 32.05 37.56 -22.87
CA ILE A 3 31.28 36.60 -22.06
C ILE A 3 31.92 35.23 -22.25
N ASN A 4 32.42 34.65 -21.16
CA ASN A 4 33.20 33.42 -21.15
C ASN A 4 32.26 32.21 -21.21
N HIS A 5 32.05 31.65 -22.40
CA HIS A 5 31.15 30.50 -22.66
C HIS A 5 31.48 29.24 -21.84
N ARG A 6 32.68 29.13 -21.26
CA ARG A 6 33.06 28.02 -20.37
C ARG A 6 32.34 28.05 -19.01
N GLN A 7 31.96 29.22 -18.49
CA GLN A 7 31.24 29.30 -17.22
C GLN A 7 29.76 28.92 -17.34
N PHE A 8 29.13 29.18 -18.50
CA PHE A 8 27.76 28.75 -18.77
C PHE A 8 27.64 27.23 -18.95
N PHE A 9 28.64 26.60 -19.59
CA PHE A 9 28.68 25.14 -19.70
C PHE A 9 28.95 24.45 -18.35
N LEU A 10 29.76 25.04 -17.45
CA LEU A 10 29.95 24.49 -16.11
C LEU A 10 28.68 24.60 -15.26
N LEU A 11 27.93 25.71 -15.32
CA LEU A 11 26.66 25.84 -14.59
C LEU A 11 25.55 24.92 -15.15
N ALA A 12 25.52 24.68 -16.46
CA ALA A 12 24.58 23.73 -17.06
C ALA A 12 24.96 22.25 -16.82
N THR A 13 26.25 21.95 -16.60
CA THR A 13 26.72 20.58 -16.28
C THR A 13 26.64 20.26 -14.79
N LEU A 14 26.74 21.26 -13.90
CA LEU A 14 26.51 21.08 -12.46
C LEU A 14 25.03 20.86 -12.09
N ALA A 15 24.08 21.25 -12.94
CA ALA A 15 22.66 20.92 -12.77
C ALA A 15 22.26 19.52 -13.30
N THR A 16 23.14 18.82 -14.01
CA THR A 16 22.81 17.59 -14.75
C THR A 16 23.48 16.32 -14.20
N LEU A 17 24.23 16.41 -13.09
CA LEU A 17 24.91 15.28 -12.45
C LEU A 17 24.52 15.06 -10.99
N SER A 18 23.32 15.50 -10.56
CA SER A 18 22.70 14.84 -9.42
C SER A 18 22.17 13.50 -9.93
N ALA A 19 22.94 12.44 -9.72
CA ALA A 19 22.40 11.08 -9.76
C ALA A 19 21.16 11.10 -8.86
N CYS A 20 19.96 11.06 -9.45
CA CYS A 20 18.71 11.21 -8.71
C CYS A 20 18.70 10.15 -7.62
N ALA A 21 18.90 10.57 -6.37
CA ALA A 21 18.79 9.68 -5.23
C ALA A 21 17.40 9.03 -5.32
N PRO A 22 17.30 7.71 -5.12
CA PRO A 22 16.01 7.03 -5.24
C PRO A 22 15.01 7.66 -4.26
N LEU A 23 13.79 7.91 -4.73
CA LEU A 23 12.74 8.53 -3.92
C LEU A 23 12.42 7.67 -2.68
N ALA A 24 12.45 6.36 -2.87
CA ALA A 24 12.39 5.36 -1.82
C ALA A 24 13.35 4.19 -2.12
N LYS A 25 13.93 3.62 -1.07
CA LYS A 25 14.67 2.36 -1.09
C LYS A 25 13.96 1.41 -0.15
N VAL A 26 13.58 0.24 -0.65
CA VAL A 26 13.02 -0.84 0.17
C VAL A 26 13.97 -2.03 0.13
N GLY A 27 14.42 -2.46 1.31
CA GLY A 27 15.12 -3.72 1.52
C GLY A 27 14.23 -4.74 2.21
N GLU A 28 14.64 -6.00 2.19
CA GLU A 28 14.01 -7.07 2.96
C GLU A 28 14.78 -7.31 4.27
N THR A 29 14.05 -7.64 5.32
CA THR A 29 14.59 -7.97 6.64
C THR A 29 13.87 -9.17 7.22
N LYS A 30 14.52 -9.85 8.19
CA LYS A 30 13.89 -10.90 8.98
C LYS A 30 13.49 -10.32 10.34
N PRO A 31 12.24 -9.91 10.53
CA PRO A 31 11.82 -9.31 11.79
C PRO A 31 11.87 -10.32 12.94
N GLY A 32 12.33 -9.87 14.10
CA GLY A 32 12.24 -10.59 15.37
C GLY A 32 10.97 -10.20 16.13
N LEU A 33 10.50 -11.07 17.02
CA LEU A 33 9.46 -10.67 17.97
C LEU A 33 10.05 -9.58 18.89
N GLY A 34 9.42 -8.40 18.93
CA GLY A 34 9.95 -7.27 19.68
C GLY A 34 9.87 -7.46 21.21
N PRO A 35 10.77 -6.87 22.01
CA PRO A 35 10.73 -6.94 23.47
C PRO A 35 9.57 -6.10 24.07
N PRO A 36 9.22 -6.26 25.36
CA PRO A 36 9.77 -7.23 26.33
C PRO A 36 9.10 -8.62 26.24
N PRO A 37 9.71 -9.71 26.76
CA PRO A 37 9.07 -11.03 26.78
C PRO A 37 7.75 -11.06 27.54
N ALA A 38 6.89 -12.01 27.20
CA ALA A 38 5.61 -12.24 27.85
C ALA A 38 5.77 -12.60 29.33
N THR A 39 4.93 -11.99 30.17
CA THR A 39 4.92 -12.25 31.63
C THR A 39 3.92 -13.33 32.01
N ILE A 40 2.81 -13.46 31.28
CA ILE A 40 1.76 -14.45 31.57
C ILE A 40 1.99 -15.79 30.83
N PRO A 41 1.59 -16.94 31.40
CA PRO A 41 1.80 -18.26 30.79
C PRO A 41 1.21 -18.41 29.39
N GLU A 42 0.03 -17.83 29.14
CA GLU A 42 -0.65 -17.86 27.86
C GLU A 42 0.21 -17.24 26.76
N LEU A 43 0.67 -16.01 26.95
CA LEU A 43 1.50 -15.32 25.96
C LEU A 43 2.89 -15.97 25.83
N ARG A 44 3.48 -16.50 26.91
CA ARG A 44 4.72 -17.31 26.79
C ARG A 44 4.55 -18.53 25.88
N ARG A 45 3.37 -19.18 25.88
CA ARG A 45 3.06 -20.26 24.92
C ARG A 45 2.93 -19.73 23.49
N SER A 46 2.37 -18.54 23.31
CA SER A 46 2.32 -17.87 21.99
C SER A 46 3.73 -17.58 21.48
N GLU A 47 4.59 -16.98 22.30
CA GLU A 47 5.99 -16.69 21.97
C GLU A 47 6.79 -17.96 21.66
N GLN A 48 6.58 -19.04 22.42
CA GLN A 48 7.20 -20.34 22.15
C GLN A 48 6.74 -20.91 20.81
N ALA A 49 5.44 -20.87 20.51
CA ALA A 49 4.93 -21.33 19.23
C ALA A 49 5.51 -20.51 18.06
N ILE A 50 5.70 -19.20 18.22
CA ILE A 50 6.39 -18.35 17.25
C ILE A 50 7.84 -18.81 17.04
N ALA A 51 8.57 -19.11 18.13
CA ALA A 51 9.95 -19.59 18.05
C ALA A 51 10.06 -20.96 17.37
N ASP A 52 9.16 -21.90 17.69
CA ASP A 52 9.11 -23.23 17.10
C ASP A 52 8.75 -23.17 15.60
N GLY A 53 7.78 -22.33 15.23
CA GLY A 53 7.41 -22.08 13.84
C GLY A 53 8.59 -21.57 13.01
N ARG A 54 9.38 -20.64 13.57
CA ARG A 54 10.58 -20.09 12.92
C ARG A 54 11.61 -21.16 12.57
N GLN A 55 11.80 -22.17 13.41
CA GLN A 55 12.77 -23.24 13.16
C GLN A 55 12.37 -24.13 11.97
N LEU A 56 11.09 -24.12 11.60
CA LEU A 56 10.50 -25.01 10.60
C LEU A 56 10.20 -24.31 9.26
N GLU A 57 10.35 -22.98 9.15
CA GLU A 57 9.95 -22.22 7.95
C GLU A 57 10.53 -22.78 6.64
N GLN A 58 11.77 -23.30 6.67
CA GLN A 58 12.44 -23.84 5.49
C GLN A 58 12.24 -25.35 5.32
N SER A 59 12.23 -26.10 6.41
CA SER A 59 12.21 -27.57 6.39
C SER A 59 10.80 -28.15 6.31
N ASP A 60 9.83 -27.51 6.97
CA ASP A 60 8.42 -27.89 6.98
C ASP A 60 7.51 -26.63 7.07
N PRO A 61 7.30 -25.93 5.94
CA PRO A 61 6.50 -24.71 5.89
C PRO A 61 5.06 -24.89 6.42
N ARG A 62 4.44 -26.05 6.19
CA ARG A 62 3.07 -26.30 6.66
C ARG A 62 3.03 -26.41 8.18
N ARG A 63 3.98 -27.13 8.79
CA ARG A 63 4.07 -27.21 10.25
C ARG A 63 4.45 -25.87 10.87
N ALA A 64 5.31 -25.07 10.21
CA ALA A 64 5.61 -23.71 10.63
C ALA A 64 4.34 -22.83 10.70
N ILE A 65 3.49 -22.88 9.66
CA ILE A 65 2.19 -22.18 9.67
C ILE A 65 1.32 -22.68 10.82
N GLY A 66 1.27 -23.98 11.08
CA GLY A 66 0.49 -24.54 12.20
C GLY A 66 0.93 -24.01 13.58
N PHE A 67 2.23 -23.86 13.80
CA PHE A 67 2.77 -23.22 15.00
C PHE A 67 2.39 -21.74 15.08
N TYR A 68 2.55 -20.99 14.00
CA TYR A 68 2.15 -19.58 13.97
C TYR A 68 0.65 -19.40 14.22
N LEU A 69 -0.22 -20.21 13.59
CA LEU A 69 -1.66 -20.19 13.86
C LEU A 69 -2.00 -20.52 15.31
N SER A 70 -1.24 -21.42 15.95
CA SER A 70 -1.39 -21.68 17.39
C SER A 70 -1.01 -20.47 18.26
N GLY A 71 0.00 -19.70 17.86
CA GLY A 71 0.36 -18.43 18.49
C GLY A 71 -0.75 -17.39 18.32
N VAL A 72 -1.24 -17.21 17.09
CA VAL A 72 -2.37 -16.32 16.78
C VAL A 72 -3.60 -16.68 17.62
N GLU A 73 -4.00 -17.96 17.65
CA GLU A 73 -5.15 -18.42 18.43
C GLU A 73 -4.97 -18.13 19.94
N THR A 74 -3.78 -18.40 20.48
CA THR A 74 -3.48 -18.18 21.90
C THR A 74 -3.55 -16.70 22.26
N ALA A 75 -2.91 -15.82 21.47
CA ALA A 75 -2.97 -14.38 21.66
C ALA A 75 -4.40 -13.84 21.48
N THR A 76 -5.17 -14.41 20.56
CA THR A 76 -6.58 -14.06 20.32
C THR A 76 -7.47 -14.35 21.52
N ARG A 77 -7.21 -15.43 22.27
CA ARG A 77 -7.91 -15.74 23.53
C ARG A 77 -7.57 -14.74 24.63
N GLU A 78 -6.33 -14.26 24.68
CA GLU A 78 -5.96 -13.21 25.64
C GLU A 78 -6.62 -11.88 25.29
N LEU A 79 -6.66 -11.50 24.00
CA LEU A 79 -7.38 -10.30 23.56
C LEU A 79 -8.87 -10.32 23.88
N TRP A 80 -9.49 -11.51 23.92
CA TRP A 80 -10.87 -11.65 24.40
C TRP A 80 -11.01 -11.26 25.87
N ARG A 81 -10.06 -11.68 26.72
CA ARG A 81 -10.01 -11.36 28.16
C ARG A 81 -9.67 -9.88 28.37
N ASP A 82 -8.52 -9.44 27.85
CA ASP A 82 -8.07 -8.06 27.88
C ASP A 82 -7.70 -7.54 26.48
N ALA A 83 -8.66 -6.84 25.87
CA ALA A 83 -8.48 -6.18 24.57
C ALA A 83 -7.42 -5.07 24.57
N LYS A 84 -6.91 -4.64 25.73
CA LYS A 84 -5.88 -3.61 25.85
C LYS A 84 -4.47 -4.20 26.05
N ASP A 85 -4.33 -5.52 26.16
CA ASP A 85 -3.04 -6.16 26.30
C ASP A 85 -2.18 -5.96 25.03
N ARG A 86 -1.14 -5.14 25.18
CA ARG A 86 -0.24 -4.77 24.09
C ARG A 86 0.65 -5.93 23.66
N LEU A 87 1.01 -6.84 24.57
CA LEU A 87 1.81 -8.01 24.24
C LEU A 87 0.95 -9.02 23.47
N ALA A 88 -0.32 -9.18 23.84
CA ALA A 88 -1.25 -9.99 23.07
C ALA A 88 -1.45 -9.45 21.65
N VAL A 89 -1.63 -8.13 21.46
CA VAL A 89 -1.69 -7.51 20.12
C VAL A 89 -0.40 -7.73 19.34
N ARG A 90 0.77 -7.55 19.98
CA ARG A 90 2.08 -7.76 19.35
C ARG A 90 2.23 -9.20 18.86
N ASP A 91 1.98 -10.18 19.72
CA ASP A 91 2.16 -11.60 19.40
C ASP A 91 1.18 -12.04 18.33
N TYR A 92 -0.08 -11.61 18.42
CA TYR A 92 -1.11 -11.85 17.41
C TYR A 92 -0.67 -11.31 16.04
N ASN A 93 -0.28 -10.03 15.97
CA ASN A 93 0.14 -9.41 14.72
C ASN A 93 1.39 -10.08 14.15
N PHE A 94 2.38 -10.35 15.00
CA PHE A 94 3.65 -10.92 14.59
C PHE A 94 3.48 -12.36 14.07
N ALA A 95 2.79 -13.22 14.82
CA ALA A 95 2.53 -14.59 14.40
C ALA A 95 1.74 -14.62 13.10
N LEU A 96 0.72 -13.76 12.95
CA LEU A 96 -0.07 -13.68 11.73
C LEU A 96 0.76 -13.19 10.55
N SER A 97 1.62 -12.17 10.72
CA SER A 97 2.56 -11.74 9.67
C SER A 97 3.47 -12.88 9.21
N ARG A 98 3.94 -13.75 10.13
CA ARG A 98 4.76 -14.91 9.76
C ARG A 98 3.99 -15.99 9.01
N VAL A 99 2.68 -16.17 9.28
CA VAL A 99 1.83 -17.03 8.42
C VAL A 99 1.90 -16.56 6.97
N PHE A 100 1.74 -15.26 6.71
CA PHE A 100 1.85 -14.69 5.36
C PHE A 100 3.25 -14.83 4.76
N ALA A 101 4.29 -14.61 5.56
CA ALA A 101 5.68 -14.80 5.13
C ALA A 101 5.92 -16.22 4.60
N VAL A 102 5.52 -17.24 5.37
CA VAL A 102 5.71 -18.64 5.00
C VAL A 102 4.87 -19.03 3.79
N ILE A 103 3.61 -18.55 3.71
CA ILE A 103 2.75 -18.76 2.53
C ILE A 103 3.43 -18.23 1.26
N ARG A 104 3.94 -17.00 1.31
CA ARG A 104 4.61 -16.36 0.19
C ARG A 104 5.89 -17.10 -0.20
N ASP A 105 6.77 -17.34 0.76
CA ASP A 105 8.09 -17.92 0.51
C ASP A 105 8.00 -19.37 0.00
N ALA A 106 7.03 -20.13 0.51
CA ALA A 106 6.74 -21.50 0.06
C ALA A 106 5.77 -21.59 -1.12
N ARG A 107 5.29 -20.45 -1.65
CA ARG A 107 4.31 -20.36 -2.77
C ARG A 107 3.05 -21.20 -2.55
N LEU A 108 2.51 -21.16 -1.34
CA LEU A 108 1.26 -21.82 -1.00
C LEU A 108 0.07 -20.95 -1.41
N ASP A 109 -1.07 -21.57 -1.71
CA ASP A 109 -2.29 -20.88 -2.11
C ASP A 109 -3.49 -21.33 -1.27
N PRO A 110 -3.61 -20.85 -0.01
CA PRO A 110 -4.78 -21.08 0.84
C PRO A 110 -6.03 -20.31 0.37
N TRP A 111 -5.89 -19.48 -0.65
CA TRP A 111 -6.90 -18.53 -1.10
C TRP A 111 -7.79 -19.12 -2.17
N THR A 112 -7.23 -19.93 -3.08
CA THR A 112 -8.04 -20.69 -4.05
C THR A 112 -8.65 -21.94 -3.41
N HIS A 113 -7.91 -22.63 -2.53
CA HIS A 113 -8.40 -23.82 -1.82
C HIS A 113 -7.99 -23.76 -0.35
N PRO A 114 -8.87 -24.15 0.60
CA PRO A 114 -8.50 -24.19 2.02
C PRO A 114 -7.24 -25.05 2.26
N LEU A 115 -6.27 -24.48 2.97
CA LEU A 115 -5.02 -25.15 3.30
C LEU A 115 -5.12 -25.82 4.67
N ARG A 116 -4.86 -27.13 4.71
CA ARG A 116 -4.75 -27.90 5.95
C ARG A 116 -3.31 -27.93 6.44
N VAL A 117 -3.09 -27.61 7.71
CA VAL A 117 -1.76 -27.61 8.33
C VAL A 117 -1.78 -28.32 9.70
N PRO A 118 -0.74 -29.08 10.08
CA PRO A 118 -0.69 -29.76 11.37
C PRO A 118 -0.72 -28.78 12.55
N ALA A 119 -1.57 -29.03 13.55
CA ALA A 119 -1.55 -28.26 14.79
C ALA A 119 -0.52 -28.86 15.79
N PRO A 120 0.23 -28.05 16.56
CA PRO A 120 1.26 -28.55 17.48
C PRO A 120 0.75 -29.54 18.55
N GLY A 121 -0.52 -29.43 18.95
CA GLY A 121 -1.17 -30.30 19.94
C GLY A 121 -1.97 -31.47 19.37
N GLY A 122 -1.77 -31.80 18.08
CA GLY A 122 -2.55 -32.81 17.36
C GLY A 122 -3.75 -32.23 16.62
N GLY A 123 -4.16 -32.92 15.55
CA GLY A 123 -5.15 -32.44 14.60
C GLY A 123 -4.57 -31.46 13.57
N GLU A 124 -5.45 -30.73 12.88
CA GLU A 124 -5.08 -29.80 11.81
C GLU A 124 -5.82 -28.48 11.97
N TYR A 125 -5.19 -27.36 11.60
CA TYR A 125 -5.91 -26.13 11.25
C TYR A 125 -6.34 -26.16 9.78
N VAL A 126 -7.48 -25.54 9.48
CA VAL A 126 -7.91 -25.23 8.12
C VAL A 126 -7.81 -23.73 7.92
N LEU A 127 -6.83 -23.28 7.14
CA LEU A 127 -6.63 -21.88 6.79
C LEU A 127 -7.31 -21.55 5.46
N THR A 128 -8.10 -20.48 5.44
CA THR A 128 -8.74 -19.97 4.22
C THR A 128 -9.04 -18.48 4.37
N HIS A 129 -9.62 -17.85 3.35
CA HIS A 129 -10.06 -16.46 3.44
C HIS A 129 -11.55 -16.38 3.78
N HIS A 130 -11.94 -15.31 4.46
CA HIS A 130 -13.35 -14.98 4.67
C HIS A 130 -13.97 -14.55 3.33
N PRO A 131 -15.14 -15.08 2.92
CA PRO A 131 -15.80 -14.66 1.70
C PRO A 131 -16.29 -13.21 1.81
N HIS A 132 -15.70 -12.30 1.04
CA HIS A 132 -16.17 -10.92 0.96
C HIS A 132 -17.38 -10.79 0.03
N ALA A 133 -18.37 -9.97 0.41
CA ALA A 133 -19.50 -9.63 -0.47
C ALA A 133 -19.05 -8.90 -1.75
N ASN A 134 -17.91 -8.20 -1.70
CA ASN A 134 -17.34 -7.50 -2.84
C ASN A 134 -16.39 -8.40 -3.64
N ARG A 135 -16.87 -8.91 -4.79
CA ARG A 135 -16.17 -9.87 -5.67
C ARG A 135 -14.89 -9.33 -6.34
N LEU A 136 -14.54 -8.05 -6.15
CA LEU A 136 -13.39 -7.41 -6.78
C LEU A 136 -12.07 -7.63 -6.02
N TRP A 137 -12.11 -8.03 -4.75
CA TRP A 137 -10.92 -8.39 -3.98
C TRP A 137 -10.72 -9.91 -4.00
N LYS A 138 -9.68 -10.36 -4.72
CA LYS A 138 -9.32 -11.76 -4.85
C LYS A 138 -7.89 -11.98 -4.33
N PRO A 139 -7.71 -12.42 -3.08
CA PRO A 139 -6.39 -12.48 -2.45
C PRO A 139 -5.38 -13.35 -3.23
N GLN A 140 -5.83 -14.35 -3.97
CA GLN A 140 -4.99 -15.17 -4.86
C GLN A 140 -4.34 -14.40 -6.02
N GLU A 141 -4.86 -13.22 -6.36
CA GLU A 141 -4.29 -12.37 -7.43
C GLU A 141 -3.19 -11.44 -6.91
N PHE A 142 -2.90 -11.45 -5.61
CA PHE A 142 -1.92 -10.57 -4.97
C PHE A 142 -0.78 -11.37 -4.32
N ASP A 143 0.44 -10.86 -4.47
CA ASP A 143 1.55 -11.18 -3.59
C ASP A 143 1.39 -10.36 -2.30
N LEU A 144 1.21 -11.05 -1.18
CA LEU A 144 0.88 -10.45 0.12
C LEU A 144 2.14 -10.43 1.00
N ILE A 145 2.78 -9.26 1.07
CA ILE A 145 4.06 -9.08 1.74
C ILE A 145 3.84 -8.48 3.14
N PRO A 146 4.28 -9.12 4.24
CA PRO A 146 4.29 -8.52 5.55
C PRO A 146 5.06 -7.19 5.57
N ALA A 147 4.42 -6.12 6.03
CA ALA A 147 5.05 -4.80 6.03
C ALA A 147 6.28 -4.76 6.97
N ASP A 148 6.30 -5.57 8.02
CA ASP A 148 7.41 -5.68 8.97
C ASP A 148 8.66 -6.35 8.39
N GLU A 149 8.59 -6.96 7.20
CA GLU A 149 9.75 -7.44 6.44
C GLU A 149 10.38 -6.34 5.58
N LEU A 150 9.70 -5.21 5.40
CA LEU A 150 10.17 -4.12 4.55
C LEU A 150 10.96 -3.08 5.36
N ASP A 151 12.25 -2.97 5.07
CA ASP A 151 13.10 -1.87 5.52
C ASP A 151 12.94 -0.68 4.57
N VAL A 152 12.08 0.24 4.98
CA VAL A 152 11.69 1.43 4.22
C VAL A 152 12.64 2.59 4.53
N ARG A 153 13.30 3.11 3.50
CA ARG A 153 14.19 4.27 3.58
C ARG A 153 13.91 5.26 2.45
N GLY A 154 14.28 6.52 2.65
CA GLY A 154 14.19 7.58 1.63
C GLY A 154 13.32 8.74 2.07
N LYS A 155 13.67 9.96 1.66
CA LYS A 155 13.03 11.19 2.15
C LYS A 155 11.54 11.30 1.80
N PHE A 156 11.08 10.61 0.75
CA PHE A 156 9.69 10.73 0.28
C PHE A 156 8.72 9.82 1.04
N VAL A 157 9.26 8.96 1.89
CA VAL A 157 8.52 7.92 2.63
C VAL A 157 8.93 7.93 4.10
N LEU A 158 9.42 9.07 4.58
CA LEU A 158 9.68 9.35 5.98
C LEU A 158 8.80 10.54 6.42
N PRO A 159 8.16 10.47 7.60
CA PRO A 159 8.17 9.35 8.54
C PRO A 159 7.43 8.10 8.02
N ARG A 160 7.73 6.93 8.62
CA ARG A 160 6.96 5.70 8.39
C ARG A 160 5.68 5.77 9.22
N ASN A 161 4.58 6.07 8.53
CA ASN A 161 3.27 6.28 9.12
C ASN A 161 2.52 4.95 9.26
N THR A 162 2.28 4.57 10.52
CA THR A 162 1.56 3.34 10.89
C THR A 162 0.41 3.66 11.83
N ARG A 163 -0.60 2.80 11.86
CA ARG A 163 -1.65 2.79 12.88
C ARG A 163 -1.45 1.56 13.75
N GLN A 164 -1.27 1.78 15.05
CA GLN A 164 -1.26 0.70 16.03
C GLN A 164 -2.65 0.09 16.16
N GLY A 165 -2.73 -1.23 16.24
CA GLY A 165 -3.98 -1.97 16.26
C GLY A 165 -3.78 -3.47 16.05
N ALA A 166 -4.88 -4.19 15.89
CA ALA A 166 -4.87 -5.62 15.60
C ALA A 166 -4.92 -5.90 14.08
N GLY A 167 -4.17 -6.90 13.65
CA GLY A 167 -4.07 -7.41 12.29
C GLY A 167 -2.64 -7.40 11.77
N ALA A 168 -2.32 -8.35 10.89
CA ALA A 168 -1.07 -8.28 10.13
C ALA A 168 -1.18 -7.16 9.09
N SER A 169 -0.27 -6.19 9.15
CA SER A 169 -0.17 -5.14 8.13
C SER A 169 0.62 -5.67 6.95
N LEU A 170 0.01 -5.67 5.77
CA LEU A 170 0.54 -6.25 4.55
C LEU A 170 0.58 -5.20 3.43
N VAL A 171 1.49 -5.42 2.48
CA VAL A 171 1.47 -4.78 1.16
C VAL A 171 0.96 -5.82 0.15
N ALA A 172 -0.18 -5.55 -0.46
CA ALA A 172 -0.68 -6.35 -1.56
C ALA A 172 -0.13 -5.83 -2.88
N VAL A 173 0.61 -6.69 -3.58
CA VAL A 173 1.21 -6.40 -4.88
C VAL A 173 0.51 -7.21 -5.95
N GLN A 174 -0.10 -6.53 -6.93
CA GLN A 174 -0.56 -7.18 -8.15
C GLN A 174 0.45 -6.89 -9.27
N ALA A 175 0.86 -7.96 -9.95
CA ALA A 175 1.63 -7.85 -11.18
C ALA A 175 0.85 -7.06 -12.25
N GLU A 176 1.52 -6.73 -13.35
CA GLU A 176 0.95 -5.85 -14.37
C GLU A 176 -0.39 -6.39 -14.91
N GLN A 177 -1.45 -5.60 -14.75
CA GLN A 177 -2.77 -5.93 -15.29
C GLN A 177 -2.69 -5.94 -16.82
N SER A 178 -3.24 -6.99 -17.43
CA SER A 178 -3.40 -7.05 -18.88
C SER A 178 -4.17 -5.83 -19.37
N PRO A 179 -3.88 -5.30 -20.58
CA PRO A 179 -4.63 -4.19 -21.15
C PRO A 179 -6.15 -4.42 -21.14
N GLU A 180 -6.59 -5.67 -21.29
CA GLU A 180 -7.99 -6.10 -21.34
C GLU A 180 -8.66 -6.10 -19.96
N THR A 181 -7.92 -6.40 -18.89
CA THR A 181 -8.43 -6.43 -17.51
C THR A 181 -8.14 -5.16 -16.72
N ARG A 182 -7.35 -4.24 -17.29
CA ARG A 182 -6.99 -2.97 -16.64
C ARG A 182 -8.24 -2.14 -16.39
N GLN A 183 -8.61 -2.06 -15.11
CA GLN A 183 -9.71 -1.19 -14.72
C GLN A 183 -9.33 0.28 -14.94
N ARG A 184 -10.27 1.06 -15.46
CA ARG A 184 -10.06 2.49 -15.69
C ARG A 184 -9.61 3.17 -14.39
N PHE A 185 -8.61 4.02 -14.50
CA PHE A 185 -7.99 4.77 -13.41
C PHE A 185 -7.21 3.95 -12.37
N LEU A 186 -7.03 2.63 -12.53
CA LEU A 186 -6.06 1.88 -11.71
C LEU A 186 -4.67 1.89 -12.33
N ALA A 187 -3.65 1.91 -11.46
CA ALA A 187 -2.25 1.73 -11.85
C ALA A 187 -2.05 0.38 -12.56
N ALA A 188 -1.11 0.32 -13.51
CA ALA A 188 -0.84 -0.92 -14.23
C ALA A 188 -0.35 -2.01 -13.27
N ARG A 189 0.41 -1.63 -12.25
CA ARG A 189 0.79 -2.46 -11.10
C ARG A 189 0.19 -1.86 -9.84
N ILE A 190 -0.29 -2.72 -8.96
CA ILE A 190 -0.98 -2.31 -7.74
C ILE A 190 -0.05 -2.50 -6.55
N TYR A 191 -0.06 -1.51 -5.65
CA TYR A 191 0.60 -1.53 -4.35
C TYR A 191 -0.38 -0.96 -3.32
N PHE A 192 -1.13 -1.83 -2.63
CA PHE A 192 -2.12 -1.40 -1.65
C PHE A 192 -1.73 -1.82 -0.23
N ALA A 193 -2.09 -0.98 0.75
CA ALA A 193 -2.09 -1.38 2.15
C ALA A 193 -3.24 -2.35 2.38
N VAL A 194 -2.99 -3.41 3.14
CA VAL A 194 -4.01 -4.39 3.55
C VAL A 194 -3.79 -4.74 5.01
N THR A 195 -4.88 -4.85 5.76
CA THR A 195 -4.86 -5.44 7.10
C THR A 195 -5.50 -6.81 7.04
N ALA A 196 -4.77 -7.85 7.41
CA ALA A 196 -5.30 -9.20 7.54
C ALA A 196 -5.65 -9.50 9.00
N VAL A 197 -6.83 -10.07 9.23
CA VAL A 197 -7.36 -10.39 10.57
C VAL A 197 -7.81 -11.85 10.56
N ALA A 198 -7.38 -12.63 11.54
CA ALA A 198 -7.71 -14.03 11.68
C ALA A 198 -8.94 -14.23 12.58
N HIS A 199 -9.92 -14.97 12.06
CA HIS A 199 -11.12 -15.38 12.78
C HIS A 199 -11.12 -16.89 12.97
N PHE A 200 -11.21 -17.34 14.22
CA PHE A 200 -11.20 -18.77 14.55
C PHE A 200 -12.61 -19.26 14.85
N SER A 201 -12.99 -20.33 14.16
CA SER A 201 -14.12 -21.19 14.52
C SER A 201 -13.56 -22.60 14.72
N GLU A 202 -13.36 -22.97 15.97
CA GLU A 202 -12.58 -24.17 16.35
C GLU A 202 -11.19 -24.16 15.68
N ARG A 203 -10.90 -25.16 14.84
CA ARG A 203 -9.64 -25.28 14.09
C ARG A 203 -9.69 -24.63 12.70
N ARG A 204 -10.79 -23.99 12.32
CA ARG A 204 -10.89 -23.26 11.05
C ARG A 204 -10.51 -21.80 11.28
N CYS A 205 -9.44 -21.37 10.61
CA CYS A 205 -8.95 -19.99 10.60
C CYS A 205 -9.35 -19.34 9.28
N GLU A 206 -10.27 -18.38 9.35
CA GLU A 206 -10.63 -17.53 8.21
C GLU A 206 -9.92 -16.18 8.30
N ILE A 207 -9.27 -15.79 7.22
CA ILE A 207 -8.62 -14.48 7.11
C ILE A 207 -9.57 -13.46 6.47
N GLU A 208 -9.91 -12.44 7.22
CA GLU A 208 -10.56 -11.24 6.69
C GLU A 208 -9.50 -10.22 6.24
N PHE A 209 -9.54 -9.83 4.97
CA PHE A 209 -8.71 -8.76 4.41
C PHE A 209 -9.46 -7.44 4.41
N MET A 210 -8.86 -6.39 4.96
CA MET A 210 -9.45 -5.06 5.06
C MET A 210 -8.59 -4.01 4.36
N ASP A 211 -9.23 -3.01 3.75
CA ASP A 211 -8.56 -1.76 3.36
C ASP A 211 -8.42 -0.85 4.58
N PRO A 212 -7.21 -0.60 5.10
CA PRO A 212 -7.00 0.25 6.27
C PRO A 212 -7.30 1.73 6.03
N LEU A 213 -7.43 2.16 4.77
CA LEU A 213 -7.88 3.51 4.38
C LEU A 213 -9.40 3.67 4.48
N ALA A 214 -10.15 2.56 4.47
CA ALA A 214 -11.60 2.54 4.61
C ALA A 214 -12.05 2.14 6.02
N VAL A 215 -11.34 1.19 6.65
CA VAL A 215 -11.74 0.58 7.93
C VAL A 215 -10.70 0.89 9.01
N GLU A 216 -11.15 1.54 10.09
CA GLU A 216 -10.26 1.93 11.22
C GLU A 216 -10.34 1.01 12.44
N THR A 217 -11.34 0.12 12.49
CA THR A 217 -11.53 -0.84 13.58
C THR A 217 -11.86 -2.21 13.04
N THR A 218 -11.35 -3.24 13.70
CA THR A 218 -11.66 -4.65 13.41
C THR A 218 -12.20 -5.36 14.65
N ASN A 219 -12.87 -6.48 14.45
CA ASN A 219 -13.27 -7.37 15.53
C ASN A 219 -12.27 -8.53 15.60
N VAL A 220 -11.68 -8.74 16.78
CA VAL A 220 -10.88 -9.93 17.10
C VAL A 220 -11.53 -10.61 18.28
N SER A 221 -12.02 -11.84 18.08
CA SER A 221 -12.81 -12.57 19.11
C SER A 221 -13.93 -11.76 19.73
N GLY A 222 -14.75 -11.07 18.92
CA GLY A 222 -15.86 -10.26 19.44
C GLY A 222 -15.45 -8.99 20.21
N ARG A 223 -14.16 -8.66 20.27
CA ARG A 223 -13.65 -7.39 20.80
C ARG A 223 -13.32 -6.45 19.66
N ARG A 224 -13.89 -5.24 19.71
CA ARG A 224 -13.60 -4.18 18.75
C ARG A 224 -12.28 -3.51 19.10
N LEU A 225 -11.31 -3.60 18.20
CA LEU A 225 -9.95 -3.04 18.33
C LEU A 225 -9.68 -2.06 17.18
N PRO A 226 -8.79 -1.08 17.32
CA PRO A 226 -8.21 -0.38 16.17
C PRO A 226 -7.60 -1.40 15.20
N SER A 227 -7.77 -1.22 13.90
CA SER A 227 -7.09 -2.09 12.91
C SER A 227 -5.65 -1.60 12.71
N ALA A 228 -4.70 -2.54 12.71
CA ALA A 228 -3.31 -2.24 12.40
C ALA A 228 -3.19 -1.74 10.95
N ALA A 229 -2.26 -0.83 10.67
CA ALA A 229 -1.96 -0.43 9.30
C ALA A 229 -0.52 0.05 9.14
N ASP A 230 0.04 -0.16 7.95
CA ASP A 230 1.22 0.55 7.48
C ASP A 230 0.87 1.29 6.18
N PHE A 231 0.74 2.61 6.27
CA PHE A 231 0.36 3.45 5.13
C PHE A 231 1.55 3.75 4.22
N THR A 232 2.76 3.70 4.76
CA THR A 232 3.98 4.07 4.05
C THR A 232 4.53 2.91 3.23
N ALA A 233 4.47 1.68 3.75
CA ALA A 233 5.02 0.49 3.11
C ALA A 233 4.59 0.28 1.64
N PRO A 234 3.29 0.34 1.26
CA PRO A 234 2.90 0.17 -0.14
C PRO A 234 3.42 1.30 -1.03
N LEU A 235 3.39 2.54 -0.54
CA LEU A 235 3.90 3.71 -1.26
C LEU A 235 5.41 3.57 -1.52
N ALA A 236 6.18 3.19 -0.49
CA ALA A 236 7.61 2.99 -0.59
C ALA A 236 7.98 1.86 -1.54
N LEU A 237 7.27 0.73 -1.46
CA LEU A 237 7.53 -0.41 -2.34
C LEU A 237 7.24 -0.03 -3.80
N GLY A 238 6.12 0.65 -4.06
CA GLY A 238 5.77 1.15 -5.38
C GLY A 238 6.82 2.11 -5.94
N LEU A 239 7.24 3.11 -5.17
CA LEU A 239 8.29 4.04 -5.59
C LEU A 239 9.62 3.33 -5.87
N SER A 240 10.01 2.38 -5.02
CA SER A 240 11.30 1.69 -5.14
C SER A 240 11.35 0.75 -6.36
N ARG A 241 10.23 0.07 -6.68
CA ARG A 241 10.12 -0.84 -7.83
C ARG A 241 9.92 -0.10 -9.15
N GLU A 242 9.06 0.93 -9.18
CA GLU A 242 8.71 1.64 -10.42
C GLU A 242 9.72 2.72 -10.83
N ARG A 243 10.51 3.26 -9.88
CA ARG A 243 11.55 4.29 -10.11
C ARG A 243 11.09 5.47 -10.99
N PRO A 244 9.98 6.15 -10.65
CA PRO A 244 9.40 7.21 -11.47
C PRO A 244 10.34 8.43 -11.66
N GLU A 245 11.31 8.63 -10.77
CA GLU A 245 12.34 9.67 -10.89
C GLU A 245 13.17 9.56 -12.19
N ARG A 246 13.27 8.36 -12.77
CA ARG A 246 13.98 8.13 -14.04
C ARG A 246 13.19 8.61 -15.27
N ILE A 247 11.92 8.97 -15.10
CA ILE A 247 11.00 9.30 -16.18
C ILE A 247 10.88 10.82 -16.39
N GLY A 248 10.83 11.62 -15.31
CA GLY A 248 10.46 13.05 -15.38
C GLY A 248 11.22 13.88 -16.43
N LEU A 249 12.56 13.87 -16.39
CA LEU A 249 13.37 14.60 -17.38
C LEU A 249 13.19 14.06 -18.81
N ARG A 250 13.05 12.74 -18.98
CA ARG A 250 12.85 12.12 -20.30
C ARG A 250 11.49 12.48 -20.89
N ALA A 251 10.45 12.48 -20.07
CA ALA A 251 9.09 12.87 -20.47
C ALA A 251 8.97 14.37 -20.76
N MET A 252 9.83 15.20 -20.18
CA MET A 252 9.95 16.61 -20.55
C MET A 252 10.62 16.78 -21.92
N LEU A 253 11.75 16.11 -22.16
CA LEU A 253 12.54 16.29 -23.38
C LEU A 253 11.92 15.61 -24.61
N ASN A 254 11.15 14.54 -24.43
CA ASN A 254 10.54 13.81 -25.54
C ASN A 254 9.12 13.35 -25.17
N PRO A 255 8.16 14.28 -25.07
CA PRO A 255 6.85 14.00 -24.49
C PRO A 255 6.00 13.03 -25.31
N GLU A 256 6.19 12.98 -26.65
CA GLU A 256 5.48 12.07 -27.55
C GLU A 256 5.72 10.59 -27.21
N LYS A 257 6.93 10.23 -26.78
CA LYS A 257 7.24 8.86 -26.31
C LYS A 257 6.53 8.45 -25.03
N PHE A 258 5.85 9.39 -24.38
CA PHE A 258 5.15 9.18 -23.11
C PHE A 258 3.67 9.59 -23.20
N ALA A 259 3.13 9.77 -24.41
CA ALA A 259 1.73 10.17 -24.62
C ALA A 259 0.73 9.27 -23.87
N GLU A 260 0.96 7.95 -23.87
CA GLU A 260 0.13 6.96 -23.17
C GLU A 260 0.18 7.07 -21.63
N LYS A 261 1.10 7.89 -21.09
CA LYS A 261 1.20 8.17 -19.66
C LYS A 261 0.33 9.34 -19.21
N ALA A 262 -0.37 10.01 -20.13
CA ALA A 262 -1.37 11.01 -19.79
C ALA A 262 -2.63 10.33 -19.24
N ARG A 263 -2.81 10.31 -17.91
CA ARG A 263 -3.90 9.58 -17.26
C ARG A 263 -4.15 10.01 -15.82
N LEU A 264 -5.40 9.91 -15.41
CA LEU A 264 -5.79 9.91 -14.01
C LEU A 264 -5.55 8.53 -13.40
N THR A 265 -5.05 8.52 -12.16
CA THR A 265 -4.81 7.29 -11.41
C THR A 265 -5.29 7.45 -9.98
N ARG A 266 -6.13 6.52 -9.53
CA ARG A 266 -6.53 6.35 -8.14
C ARG A 266 -5.39 5.71 -7.36
N LEU A 267 -5.14 6.22 -6.15
CA LEU A 267 -4.17 5.62 -5.24
C LEU A 267 -4.80 4.59 -4.29
N GLN A 268 -6.13 4.47 -4.31
CA GLN A 268 -6.93 3.61 -3.43
C GLN A 268 -8.23 3.17 -4.13
N PRO A 269 -8.95 2.14 -3.63
CA PRO A 269 -10.29 1.80 -4.07
C PRO A 269 -11.23 3.03 -4.06
N TYR A 270 -12.13 3.12 -5.06
CA TYR A 270 -13.04 4.25 -5.18
C TYR A 270 -14.17 4.12 -4.16
N ASP A 271 -14.48 5.24 -3.48
CA ASP A 271 -15.57 5.34 -2.52
C ASP A 271 -16.49 6.52 -2.92
N PRO A 272 -17.76 6.29 -3.28
CA PRO A 272 -18.68 7.37 -3.67
C PRO A 272 -18.98 8.36 -2.53
N GLY A 273 -18.76 7.95 -1.28
CA GLY A 273 -18.92 8.79 -0.10
C GLY A 273 -17.80 9.82 0.08
N LYS A 274 -16.62 9.61 -0.52
CA LYS A 274 -15.41 10.43 -0.30
C LYS A 274 -15.16 11.44 -1.43
N ILE A 275 -14.64 12.61 -1.06
CA ILE A 275 -14.26 13.69 -1.97
C ILE A 275 -12.93 13.33 -2.68
N PRO A 276 -12.87 13.27 -4.02
CA PRO A 276 -11.61 13.10 -4.71
C PRO A 276 -10.71 14.34 -4.56
N VAL A 277 -9.46 14.11 -4.14
CA VAL A 277 -8.39 15.11 -4.19
C VAL A 277 -7.46 14.74 -5.33
N LEU A 278 -7.40 15.59 -6.35
CA LEU A 278 -6.59 15.37 -7.53
C LEU A 278 -5.31 16.21 -7.49
N PHE A 279 -4.18 15.52 -7.38
CA PHE A 279 -2.85 16.12 -7.45
C PHE A 279 -2.33 16.21 -8.88
N ILE A 280 -1.86 17.40 -9.26
CA ILE A 280 -1.35 17.72 -10.59
C ILE A 280 0.08 18.23 -10.46
N HIS A 281 1.04 17.45 -10.98
CA HIS A 281 2.47 17.79 -10.88
C HIS A 281 2.89 18.90 -11.86
N GLY A 282 4.09 19.45 -11.66
CA GLY A 282 4.66 20.53 -12.48
C GLY A 282 5.61 20.06 -13.59
N LEU A 283 6.38 21.01 -14.13
CA LEU A 283 7.40 20.78 -15.14
C LEU A 283 8.53 19.88 -14.62
N GLN A 284 9.06 19.00 -15.48
CA GLN A 284 10.17 18.06 -15.20
C GLN A 284 9.89 17.08 -14.05
N SER A 285 8.63 16.92 -13.67
CA SER A 285 8.19 16.14 -12.50
C SER A 285 7.29 14.97 -12.94
N THR A 286 6.90 14.14 -11.98
CA THR A 286 5.95 13.04 -12.13
C THR A 286 4.99 13.07 -10.93
N PRO A 287 3.90 12.27 -10.93
CA PRO A 287 3.05 12.13 -9.75
C PRO A 287 3.80 11.79 -8.45
N ALA A 288 4.97 11.16 -8.54
CA ALA A 288 5.77 10.77 -7.38
C ALA A 288 6.24 11.95 -6.52
N THR A 289 6.24 13.17 -7.05
CA THR A 289 6.51 14.39 -6.26
C THR A 289 5.50 14.57 -5.12
N TRP A 290 4.29 14.02 -5.24
CA TRP A 290 3.26 14.08 -4.20
C TRP A 290 3.38 12.97 -3.15
N ALA A 291 4.31 12.02 -3.29
CA ALA A 291 4.43 10.91 -2.34
C ALA A 291 4.57 11.35 -0.87
N PRO A 292 5.37 12.37 -0.49
CA PRO A 292 5.42 12.81 0.91
C PRO A 292 4.05 13.30 1.39
N MET A 293 3.31 14.02 0.55
CA MET A 293 1.98 14.52 0.88
C MET A 293 0.96 13.38 0.99
N VAL A 294 0.98 12.43 0.06
CA VAL A 294 0.14 11.23 0.10
C VAL A 294 0.41 10.42 1.38
N ASN A 295 1.68 10.27 1.76
CA ASN A 295 2.10 9.53 2.96
C ASN A 295 1.53 10.14 4.24
N GLU A 296 1.54 11.47 4.36
CA GLU A 296 0.97 12.19 5.51
C GLU A 296 -0.56 12.19 5.48
N LEU A 297 -1.16 12.44 4.32
CA LEU A 297 -2.62 12.49 4.16
C LEU A 297 -3.28 11.13 4.40
N TRP A 298 -2.63 10.02 4.04
CA TRP A 298 -3.10 8.70 4.41
C TRP A 298 -2.96 8.42 5.90
N ALA A 299 -2.06 9.09 6.63
CA ALA A 299 -1.93 8.97 8.07
C ALA A 299 -2.99 9.79 8.84
N ASP A 300 -3.56 10.82 8.21
CA ASP A 300 -4.59 11.67 8.80
C ASP A 300 -6.00 10.99 8.79
N PRO A 301 -6.63 10.77 9.97
CA PRO A 301 -7.95 10.15 10.05
C PRO A 301 -9.08 10.99 9.45
N VAL A 302 -9.01 12.32 9.52
CA VAL A 302 -10.01 13.22 8.92
C VAL A 302 -9.93 13.10 7.41
N VAL A 303 -8.72 13.07 6.86
CA VAL A 303 -8.52 12.90 5.42
C VAL A 303 -8.99 11.53 4.97
N ARG A 304 -8.55 10.44 5.60
CA ARG A 304 -8.98 9.07 5.24
C ARG A 304 -10.49 8.90 5.24
N ARG A 305 -11.21 9.49 6.19
CA ARG A 305 -12.67 9.35 6.31
C ARG A 305 -13.43 10.12 5.23
N ASN A 306 -12.91 11.27 4.79
CA ASN A 306 -13.68 12.21 3.96
C ASN A 306 -13.15 12.34 2.51
N TYR A 307 -11.89 11.97 2.27
CA TYR A 307 -11.21 12.21 1.01
C TYR A 307 -10.55 10.95 0.46
N GLN A 308 -10.37 10.91 -0.85
CA GLN A 308 -9.66 9.85 -1.57
C GLN A 308 -8.67 10.47 -2.55
N LEU A 309 -7.45 9.94 -2.59
CA LEU A 309 -6.33 10.60 -3.29
C LEU A 309 -6.16 10.06 -4.72
N TRP A 310 -5.98 11.00 -5.65
CA TRP A 310 -5.81 10.76 -7.07
C TRP A 310 -4.62 11.57 -7.59
N VAL A 311 -4.00 11.09 -8.66
CA VAL A 311 -2.92 11.79 -9.34
C VAL A 311 -3.20 11.89 -10.83
N PHE A 312 -2.83 13.02 -11.42
CA PHE A 312 -2.75 13.18 -12.87
C PHE A 312 -1.29 13.07 -13.31
N SER A 313 -1.01 12.07 -14.15
CA SER A 313 0.26 11.94 -14.86
C SER A 313 0.11 12.55 -16.24
N TYR A 314 1.08 13.33 -16.70
CA TYR A 314 1.16 13.83 -18.08
C TYR A 314 2.61 14.13 -18.47
N PRO A 315 2.98 14.03 -19.76
CA PRO A 315 4.29 14.47 -20.23
C PRO A 315 4.43 15.99 -20.05
N SER A 316 5.24 16.41 -19.08
CA SER A 316 5.31 17.82 -18.69
C SER A 316 5.95 18.73 -19.74
N GLY A 317 6.55 18.18 -20.80
CA GLY A 317 7.07 18.93 -21.93
C GLY A 317 5.98 19.43 -22.90
N TYR A 318 4.74 18.96 -22.75
CA TYR A 318 3.64 19.41 -23.59
C TYR A 318 3.23 20.86 -23.29
N PRO A 319 2.73 21.60 -24.31
CA PRO A 319 2.12 22.90 -24.10
C PRO A 319 1.02 22.83 -23.04
N VAL A 320 0.95 23.84 -22.17
CA VAL A 320 -0.03 23.89 -21.06
C VAL A 320 -1.47 23.68 -21.54
N PRO A 321 -1.96 24.33 -22.62
CA PRO A 321 -3.33 24.10 -23.11
C PRO A 321 -3.57 22.64 -23.53
N TYR A 322 -2.56 21.98 -24.11
CA TYR A 322 -2.68 20.58 -24.51
C TYR A 322 -2.74 19.65 -23.29
N SER A 323 -1.89 19.88 -22.29
CA SER A 323 -1.95 19.14 -21.01
C SER A 323 -3.30 19.32 -20.30
N ALA A 324 -3.88 20.53 -20.36
CA ALA A 324 -5.21 20.82 -19.84
C ALA A 324 -6.32 20.11 -20.62
N LEU A 325 -6.24 20.03 -21.96
CA LEU A 325 -7.15 19.24 -22.78
C LEU A 325 -7.11 17.76 -22.40
N LEU A 326 -5.92 17.18 -22.18
CA LEU A 326 -5.78 15.79 -21.76
C LEU A 326 -6.42 15.55 -20.39
N LEU A 327 -6.21 16.46 -19.43
CA LEU A 327 -6.88 16.39 -18.13
C LEU A 327 -8.41 16.47 -18.28
N ARG A 328 -8.93 17.39 -19.11
CA ARG A 328 -10.38 17.51 -19.35
C ARG A 328 -10.97 16.20 -19.85
N ARG A 329 -10.33 15.55 -20.83
CA ARG A 329 -10.76 14.24 -21.36
C ARG A 329 -10.76 13.15 -20.29
N GLU A 330 -9.77 13.13 -19.40
CA GLU A 330 -9.74 12.18 -18.30
C GLU A 330 -10.85 12.46 -17.27
N LEU A 331 -11.15 13.73 -16.98
CA LEU A 331 -12.26 14.12 -16.11
C LEU A 331 -13.63 13.78 -16.74
N ASP A 332 -13.80 13.96 -18.05
CA ASP A 332 -15.01 13.53 -18.77
C ASP A 332 -15.20 12.01 -18.70
N ALA A 333 -14.10 11.25 -18.82
CA ALA A 333 -14.15 9.82 -18.62
C ALA A 333 -14.46 9.45 -17.16
N LEU A 334 -13.94 10.20 -16.19
CA LEU A 334 -14.22 10.01 -14.76
C LEU A 334 -15.71 10.20 -14.49
N ASN A 335 -16.31 11.27 -15.02
CA ASN A 335 -17.75 11.54 -14.94
C ASN A 335 -18.61 10.39 -15.48
N LYS A 336 -18.15 9.71 -16.54
CA LYS A 336 -18.85 8.55 -17.12
C LYS A 336 -18.72 7.28 -16.29
N VAL A 337 -17.54 7.03 -15.72
CA VAL A 337 -17.25 5.81 -14.94
C VAL A 337 -17.81 5.92 -13.52
N PHE A 338 -17.78 7.11 -12.92
CA PHE A 338 -18.25 7.39 -11.58
C PHE A 338 -19.30 8.50 -11.60
N PRO A 339 -20.48 8.26 -12.20
CA PRO A 339 -21.52 9.28 -12.26
C PRO A 339 -21.95 9.69 -10.85
N GLY A 340 -22.10 11.00 -10.62
CA GLY A 340 -22.49 11.54 -9.31
C GLY A 340 -21.38 11.55 -8.26
N HIS A 341 -20.10 11.39 -8.65
CA HIS A 341 -19.00 11.58 -7.71
C HIS A 341 -19.05 12.96 -7.04
N ARG A 342 -18.53 13.05 -5.81
CA ARG A 342 -18.40 14.32 -5.07
C ARG A 342 -17.54 15.33 -5.86
N PRO A 343 -17.77 16.66 -5.72
CA PRO A 343 -16.92 17.67 -6.36
C PRO A 343 -15.44 17.46 -6.07
N ILE A 344 -14.58 17.59 -7.09
CA ILE A 344 -13.15 17.27 -7.00
C ILE A 344 -12.38 18.48 -6.45
N VAL A 345 -11.49 18.24 -5.48
CA VAL A 345 -10.50 19.22 -5.02
C VAL A 345 -9.26 19.12 -5.90
N LEU A 346 -8.86 20.21 -6.56
CA LEU A 346 -7.65 20.27 -7.39
C LEU A 346 -6.48 20.84 -6.59
N VAL A 347 -5.35 20.13 -6.59
CA VAL A 347 -4.09 20.59 -5.98
C VAL A 347 -3.00 20.55 -7.03
N GLY A 348 -2.58 21.73 -7.50
CA GLY A 348 -1.58 21.87 -8.55
C GLY A 348 -0.28 22.49 -8.04
N HIS A 349 0.87 21.95 -8.47
CA HIS A 349 2.19 22.53 -8.17
C HIS A 349 2.82 23.14 -9.43
N SER A 350 3.28 24.40 -9.34
CA SER A 350 3.91 25.13 -10.45
C SER A 350 3.05 25.10 -11.72
N MET A 351 3.54 24.56 -12.85
CA MET A 351 2.77 24.37 -14.09
C MET A 351 1.46 23.59 -13.87
N GLY A 352 1.44 22.65 -12.92
CA GLY A 352 0.23 21.93 -12.53
C GLY A 352 -0.86 22.85 -11.96
N GLY A 353 -0.48 23.95 -11.29
CA GLY A 353 -1.42 24.97 -10.81
C GLY A 353 -2.08 25.76 -11.96
N ILE A 354 -1.33 26.03 -13.04
CA ILE A 354 -1.87 26.67 -14.24
C ILE A 354 -2.87 25.73 -14.92
N ILE A 355 -2.53 24.44 -15.05
CA ILE A 355 -3.45 23.41 -15.57
C ILE A 355 -4.71 23.33 -14.70
N SER A 356 -4.58 23.31 -13.37
CA SER A 356 -5.73 23.34 -12.45
C SER A 356 -6.61 24.56 -12.66
N ARG A 357 -6.01 25.75 -12.85
CA ARG A 357 -6.76 26.99 -13.09
C ARG A 357 -7.61 26.91 -14.35
N LEU A 358 -7.09 26.30 -15.43
CA LEU A 358 -7.85 26.09 -16.65
C LEU A 358 -9.04 25.14 -16.46
N MET A 359 -9.02 24.24 -15.47
CA MET A 359 -10.16 23.34 -15.21
C MET A 359 -11.36 24.05 -14.59
N ILE A 360 -11.13 25.13 -13.85
CA ILE A 360 -12.15 25.90 -13.12
C ILE A 360 -12.45 27.27 -13.74
N THR A 361 -11.80 27.59 -14.85
CA THR A 361 -12.06 28.82 -15.60
C THR A 361 -12.96 28.47 -16.76
N ASP A 362 -14.14 29.09 -16.80
CA ASP A 362 -14.99 29.09 -17.97
C ASP A 362 -14.44 30.10 -18.97
N THR A 363 -14.01 29.63 -20.14
CA THR A 363 -13.52 30.50 -21.21
C THR A 363 -14.65 31.01 -22.12
N GLY A 364 -15.91 30.71 -21.78
CA GLY A 364 -17.09 31.07 -22.57
C GLY A 364 -17.16 30.35 -23.92
N GLY A 365 -16.57 29.15 -24.00
CA GLY A 365 -16.39 28.40 -25.24
C GLY A 365 -16.98 27.00 -25.20
#